data_AF-A0A6G7CMZ2-F1
#
_entry.id   AF-A0A6G7CMZ2-F1
#
_cell.length_a   1.000
_cell.length_b   1.000
_cell.length_c   1.000
_cell.angle_alpha   90.00
_cell.angle_beta   90.00
_cell.angle_gamma   90.00
#
_symmetry.space_group_name_H-M   'P 1'
#
loop_
_entity.id
_entity.type
_entity.pdbx_description
1 polymer ?
#
loop_
_entity_poly.entity_id
_entity_poly.type
_entity_poly.pdbx_seq_one_letter_code
_entity_poly.pdbx_strand_id
1 'polypeptide(L)' 'MKRGEINPEKVPVSEIVNITVPVQLVIRKGEFDVIELRIANQSVPAFRGFANVLLEKQREFERQKKETPHDW' A
#
# COMPACT_ATOMS: atom_id res chain seq x y z
N MET A 1 -28.54 9.97 -11.68
CA MET A 1 -27.40 9.04 -11.52
C MET A 1 -26.84 9.22 -10.12
N LYS A 2 -27.02 8.26 -9.21
CA LYS A 2 -26.40 8.32 -7.87
C LYS A 2 -24.91 8.08 -8.07
N ARG A 3 -24.06 9.02 -7.61
CA ARG A 3 -22.59 8.85 -7.59
C ARG A 3 -22.30 7.51 -6.92
N GLY A 4 -21.73 6.57 -7.68
CA GLY A 4 -21.35 5.27 -7.14
C GLY A 4 -20.27 5.49 -6.10
N GLU A 5 -20.63 5.44 -4.83
CA GLU A 5 -19.66 5.26 -3.76
C GLU A 5 -19.02 3.89 -3.98
N ILE A 6 -17.78 3.91 -4.49
CA ILE A 6 -16.91 2.73 -4.44
C ILE A 6 -16.66 2.52 -2.95
N ASN A 7 -17.32 1.54 -2.35
CA ASN A 7 -17.00 1.11 -0.99
C ASN A 7 -15.74 0.22 -1.08
N PRO A 8 -14.55 0.72 -0.69
CA PRO A 8 -13.30 -0.02 -0.85
C PRO A 8 -13.24 -1.27 0.03
N GLU A 9 -14.06 -1.37 1.08
CA GLU A 9 -14.15 -2.57 1.92
C GLU A 9 -14.74 -3.77 1.18
N LYS A 10 -15.53 -3.52 0.12
CA LYS A 10 -16.09 -4.59 -0.72
C LYS A 10 -15.07 -5.17 -1.71
N VAL A 11 -13.92 -4.51 -1.89
CA VAL A 11 -12.85 -5.00 -2.76
C VAL A 11 -11.90 -5.87 -1.93
N PRO A 12 -11.64 -7.13 -2.34
CA PRO A 12 -10.75 -8.01 -1.59
C PRO A 12 -9.34 -7.42 -1.48
N VAL A 13 -8.69 -7.64 -0.33
CA VAL A 13 -7.29 -7.26 -0.15
C VAL A 13 -6.43 -8.18 -0.99
N SER A 14 -5.65 -7.60 -1.89
CA SER A 14 -4.71 -8.34 -2.72
C SER A 14 -3.34 -8.46 -2.07
N GLU A 15 -2.89 -7.39 -1.41
CA GLU A 15 -1.54 -7.31 -0.85
C GLU A 15 -1.53 -6.34 0.34
N ILE A 16 -0.72 -6.68 1.35
CA ILE A 16 -0.40 -5.79 2.47
C ILE A 16 1.11 -5.58 2.46
N VAL A 17 1.54 -4.34 2.21
CA VAL A 17 2.95 -3.95 2.20
C VAL A 17 3.28 -3.30 3.54
N ASN A 18 4.16 -3.92 4.30
CA ASN A 18 4.66 -3.36 5.56
C ASN A 18 5.82 -2.42 5.25
N ILE A 19 5.65 -1.12 5.52
CA ILE A 19 6.71 -0.13 5.34
C ILE A 19 7.58 -0.08 6.60
N THR A 20 6.93 0.12 7.75
CA THR A 20 7.54 0.09 9.09
C THR A 20 6.45 -0.16 10.11
N VAL A 21 6.77 -0.52 11.36
CA VAL A 21 5.74 -0.56 12.41
C VAL A 21 5.48 0.89 12.89
N PRO A 22 4.24 1.43 12.85
CA PRO A 22 2.95 0.80 12.57
C PRO A 22 2.31 1.19 11.20
N VAL A 23 3.12 1.52 10.20
CA VAL A 23 2.71 2.00 8.87
C VAL A 23 2.64 0.87 7.84
N GLN A 24 1.46 0.68 7.26
CA GLN A 24 1.17 -0.35 6.26
C GLN A 24 0.44 0.25 5.07
N LEU A 25 0.64 -0.33 3.89
CA LEU A 25 -0.17 -0.07 2.72
C LEU A 25 -1.02 -1.29 2.43
N VAL A 26 -2.32 -1.10 2.28
CA VAL A 26 -3.26 -2.15 1.87
C VAL A 26 -3.67 -1.90 0.43
N ILE A 27 -3.32 -2.83 -0.44
CA ILE A 27 -3.61 -2.77 -1.86
C ILE A 27 -4.77 -3.71 -2.14
N ARG A 28 -5.83 -3.16 -2.72
CA ARG A 28 -7.02 -3.89 -3.13
C ARG A 28 -7.15 -3.75 -4.64
N LYS A 29 -7.05 -4.88 -5.34
CA LYS A 29 -7.23 -4.96 -6.79
C LYS A 29 -8.63 -5.46 -7.07
N GLY A 30 -9.39 -4.68 -7.82
CA GLY A 30 -10.76 -4.99 -8.24
C GLY A 30 -11.02 -4.37 -9.61
N GLU A 31 -12.23 -3.85 -9.83
CA GLU A 31 -12.52 -3.02 -11.01
C GLU A 31 -11.71 -1.70 -11.00
N PHE A 32 -11.37 -1.21 -9.81
CA PHE A 32 -10.45 -0.09 -9.60
C PHE A 32 -9.40 -0.47 -8.56
N ASP A 33 -8.15 -0.12 -8.82
CA ASP A 33 -7.06 -0.31 -7.86
C ASP A 33 -7.15 0.74 -6.75
N VAL A 34 -7.32 0.27 -5.52
CA VAL A 34 -7.38 1.10 -4.31
C VAL A 34 -6.14 0.81 -3.47
N ILE A 35 -5.45 1.88 -3.08
CA ILE A 35 -4.33 1.83 -2.16
C ILE A 35 -4.73 2.63 -0.92
N GLU A 36 -4.81 1.94 0.21
CA GLU A 36 -5.12 2.51 1.53
C GLU A 36 -3.83 2.60 2.35
N LEU A 37 -3.52 3.79 2.86
CA LEU A 37 -2.51 3.95 3.91
C LEU A 37 -3.15 3.64 5.26
N ARG A 38 -2.53 2.72 6.01
CA ARG A 38 -2.91 2.38 7.39
C ARG A 38 -1.80 2.74 8.36
N ILE A 39 -2.17 3.41 9.43
CA ILE A 39 -1.28 3.70 10.57
C ILE A 39 -1.94 3.11 11.80
N ALA A 40 -1.28 2.16 12.46
CA ALA A 40 -1.84 1.46 13.62
C ALA A 40 -3.25 0.89 13.36
N ASN A 41 -3.43 0.23 12.20
CA ASN A 41 -4.69 -0.32 11.69
C ASN A 41 -5.80 0.70 11.37
N GLN A 42 -5.54 2.01 11.45
CA GLN A 42 -6.50 3.04 11.06
C GLN A 42 -6.25 3.52 9.63
N SER A 43 -7.33 3.62 8.84
CA SER A 43 -7.27 4.14 7.46
C SER A 43 -7.11 5.65 7.46
N VAL A 44 -6.22 6.18 6.60
CA VAL A 44 -5.95 7.62 6.48
C VAL A 44 -6.55 8.16 5.15
N PRO A 45 -7.70 8.86 5.19
CA PRO A 45 -8.44 9.28 3.99
C PRO A 45 -7.89 10.58 3.39
N ALA A 46 -6.77 10.52 2.68
CA ALA A 46 -6.28 11.60 1.76
C ALA A 46 -4.96 11.25 1.06
N PHE A 47 -4.26 10.20 1.48
CA PHE A 47 -2.83 10.06 1.21
C PHE A 47 -2.46 9.26 -0.06
N ARG A 48 -3.27 9.30 -1.13
CA ARG A 48 -3.00 8.48 -2.33
C ARG A 48 -1.64 8.75 -2.96
N GLY A 49 -1.25 10.03 -3.08
CA GLY A 49 0.06 10.40 -3.65
C GLY A 49 1.23 9.90 -2.81
N PHE A 50 1.16 10.08 -1.49
CA PHE A 50 2.19 9.62 -0.57
C PHE A 50 2.27 8.10 -0.48
N ALA A 51 1.13 7.41 -0.50
CA ALA A 51 1.06 5.95 -0.50
C ALA A 51 1.78 5.35 -1.72
N ASN A 52 1.65 5.98 -2.90
CA ASN A 52 2.39 5.56 -4.09
C ASN A 52 3.90 5.74 -3.92
N VAL A 53 4.34 6.87 -3.38
CA VAL A 53 5.78 7.13 -3.11
C VAL A 53 6.34 6.11 -2.13
N LEU A 54 5.61 5.82 -1.04
CA LEU A 54 6.01 4.82 -0.07
C LEU A 54 6.12 3.42 -0.70
N LEU A 55 5.16 3.04 -1.54
CA LEU A 55 5.17 1.75 -2.24
C LEU A 55 6.38 1.63 -3.17
N GLU A 56 6.67 2.68 -3.94
CA GLU A 56 7.82 2.73 -4.84
C GLU A 56 9.13 2.56 -4.07
N LYS A 57 9.31 3.33 -2.99
CA LYS A 57 10.51 3.28 -2.16
C LYS A 57 10.69 1.95 -1.43
N GLN A 58 9.61 1.35 -0.96
CA GLN A 58 9.68 0.02 -0.34
C GLN A 58 10.13 -1.04 -1.35
N ARG A 59 9.61 -1.02 -2.58
CA ARG A 59 10.02 -1.95 -3.63
C ARG A 59 11.46 -1.75 -4.06
N GLU A 60 11.91 -0.49 -4.13
CA GLU A 60 13.31 -0.14 -4.39
C GLU A 60 14.23 -0.74 -3.30
N PHE A 61 13.86 -0.55 -2.02
CA PHE A 61 14.60 -1.13 -0.89
C PHE A 61 14.65 -2.66 -0.94
N GLU A 62 13.54 -3.33 -1.22
CA GLU A 62 13.52 -4.79 -1.34
C GLU A 62 14.38 -5.32 -2.49
N ARG A 63 14.48 -4.56 -3.60
CA ARG A 63 15.37 -4.88 -4.71
C ARG A 63 16.83 -4.74 -4.29
N GLN A 64 17.19 -3.61 -3.69
CA GLN A 64 18.57 -3.37 -3.21
C GLN A 64 19.00 -4.41 -2.18
N LYS A 65 18.11 -4.81 -1.27
CA LYS A 65 18.39 -5.87 -0.28
C LYS A 65 18.74 -7.21 -0.94
N LYS A 66 18.12 -7.54 -2.08
CA LYS A 66 18.41 -8.76 -2.85
C LYS A 66 19.72 -8.65 -3.64
N GLU A 67 20.06 -7.44 -4.09
CA GLU A 67 21.27 -7.17 -4.88
C GLU A 67 22.52 -6.95 -4.02
N THR A 68 22.38 -6.65 -2.73
CA THR A 68 23.51 -6.44 -1.82
C THR A 68 24.17 -7.79 -1.50
N PRO A 69 25.43 -8.03 -1.92
CA PRO A 69 26.14 -9.26 -1.57
C PRO A 69 26.25 -9.33 -0.05
N HIS A 70 25.75 -10.42 0.53
CA HIS A 70 26.00 -10.75 1.94
C HIS A 70 27.36 -11.45 2.03
N ASP A 71 28.43 -10.74 1.68
CA ASP A 71 29.81 -11.16 1.98
C ASP A 71 30.33 -10.29 3.12
N TRP A 72 30.06 -10.73 4.34
CA TRP A 72 30.84 -10.40 5.54
C TRP A 72 30.78 -11.57 6.51
#